data_AF-A0A150WEI4-F1
#
_entry.id   AF-A0A150WEI4-F1
#
_cell.length_a   1.000
_cell.length_b   1.000
_cell.length_c   1.000
_cell.angle_alpha   90.00
_cell.angle_beta   90.00
_cell.angle_gamma   90.00
#
_symmetry.space_group_name_H-M   'P 1'
#
loop_
_entity.id
_entity.type
_entity.pdbx_description
1 polymer ?
#
loop_
_entity_poly.entity_id
_entity_poly.type
_entity_poly.pdbx_seq_one_letter_code
_entity_poly.pdbx_strand_id
1 'polypeptide(L)'
;MAATFEVPVTDGDRLVLKGLEAQVQVVGQGGNSLKVSGVDEASTEGVFVVTKKNNIIEVKMNEYAGKKNWLNILPKSGTQMRKIEIWGAAVPTEIHLRGGSVVAQKWNKDLKVSVAQGRVSSLNGSGSLNIYVQKGDVSVSDHVGKVDADSYSGTMALKNIQGDVSASLFSGQLQIEKVRGFLTLATQQSNSKINQGTGTIQFENGRGALNIQGFQGRMEGQNQEGSVNVTMTLDSELDVKAKSGRVNVQVPASSGMSLNLMTVEGEIVVPSELKVTKLSAEKSVRGRLRGDAQRGSVFVRSQDGTISVK
;
A
#
# COMPACT_ATOMS: atom_id res chain seq x y z
N MET A 1 0.53 -0.32 -38.64
CA MET A 1 0.48 -1.49 -37.75
C MET A 1 1.40 -1.20 -36.59
N ALA A 2 1.02 -1.48 -35.34
CA ALA A 2 1.95 -1.35 -34.23
C ALA A 2 3.12 -2.32 -34.45
N ALA A 3 4.36 -1.82 -34.38
CA ALA A 3 5.54 -2.65 -34.54
C ALA A 3 5.84 -3.40 -33.23
N THR A 4 6.53 -4.53 -33.35
CA THR A 4 7.06 -5.29 -32.22
C THR A 4 8.58 -5.32 -32.36
N PHE A 5 9.29 -4.90 -31.33
CA PHE A 5 10.75 -4.87 -31.30
C PHE A 5 11.25 -5.87 -30.30
N GLU A 6 12.24 -6.66 -30.71
CA GLU A 6 12.96 -7.56 -29.81
C GLU A 6 14.29 -6.92 -29.43
N VAL A 7 14.46 -6.69 -28.14
CA VAL A 7 15.62 -6.00 -27.57
C VAL A 7 16.38 -7.00 -26.71
N PRO A 8 17.59 -7.44 -27.12
CA PRO A 8 18.43 -8.29 -26.28
C PRO A 8 18.70 -7.62 -24.94
N VAL A 9 18.65 -8.38 -23.85
CA VAL A 9 18.99 -7.90 -22.51
C VAL A 9 20.29 -8.51 -22.01
N THR A 10 21.08 -7.70 -21.32
CA THR A 10 22.33 -8.06 -20.67
C THR A 10 22.32 -7.61 -19.22
N ASP A 11 23.20 -8.16 -18.39
CA ASP A 11 23.33 -7.72 -17.00
C ASP A 11 23.60 -6.22 -16.91
N GLY A 12 22.89 -5.56 -16.01
CA GLY A 12 22.93 -4.10 -15.84
C GLY A 12 21.97 -3.31 -16.74
N ASP A 13 21.23 -3.98 -17.65
CA ASP A 13 20.16 -3.32 -18.38
C ASP A 13 19.03 -2.87 -17.46
N ARG A 14 18.40 -1.74 -17.81
CA ARG A 14 17.16 -1.26 -17.20
C ARG A 14 16.17 -0.77 -18.25
N LEU A 15 14.88 -0.92 -17.96
CA LEU A 15 13.79 -0.44 -18.78
C LEU A 15 13.23 0.86 -18.18
N VAL A 16 13.07 1.88 -19.01
CA VAL A 16 12.44 3.14 -18.60
C VAL A 16 11.32 3.46 -19.59
N LEU A 17 10.07 3.50 -19.09
CA LEU A 17 8.90 3.90 -19.86
C LEU A 17 8.41 5.27 -19.40
N LYS A 18 8.26 6.22 -20.32
CA LYS A 18 7.72 7.56 -20.04
C LYS A 18 6.67 7.94 -21.05
N GLY A 19 5.51 8.42 -20.60
CA GLY A 19 4.45 8.84 -21.52
C GLY A 19 3.37 9.70 -20.89
N LEU A 20 2.56 10.30 -21.75
CA LEU A 20 1.37 11.02 -21.32
C LEU A 20 0.30 10.02 -20.84
N GLU A 21 -0.20 9.18 -21.74
CA GLU A 21 -1.20 8.17 -21.42
C GLU A 21 -0.94 6.85 -22.13
N ALA A 22 -1.06 5.75 -21.40
CA ALA A 22 -0.93 4.42 -21.97
C ALA A 22 -1.61 3.35 -21.11
N GLN A 23 -1.94 2.23 -21.73
CA GLN A 23 -2.19 0.96 -21.07
C GLN A 23 -0.93 0.11 -21.22
N VAL A 24 -0.14 0.02 -20.16
CA VAL A 24 1.13 -0.70 -20.14
C VAL A 24 0.92 -2.07 -19.50
N GLN A 25 1.32 -3.12 -20.19
CA GLN A 25 1.42 -4.45 -19.62
C GLN A 25 2.88 -4.90 -19.64
N VAL A 26 3.46 -5.20 -18.48
CA VAL A 26 4.79 -5.80 -18.35
C VAL A 26 4.65 -7.22 -17.80
N VAL A 27 5.25 -8.21 -18.47
CA VAL A 27 5.16 -9.61 -18.08
C VAL A 27 6.54 -10.24 -18.07
N GLY A 28 6.96 -10.71 -16.89
CA GLY A 28 8.21 -11.42 -16.73
C GLY A 28 8.11 -12.84 -17.27
N GLN A 29 9.05 -13.20 -18.13
CA GLN A 29 9.24 -14.54 -18.68
C GLN A 29 10.74 -14.85 -18.72
N GLY A 30 11.10 -16.13 -18.82
CA GLY A 30 12.49 -16.51 -19.06
C GLY A 30 12.98 -16.05 -20.44
N GLY A 31 14.29 -16.08 -20.65
CA GLY A 31 14.92 -15.73 -21.92
C GLY A 31 16.05 -14.74 -21.75
N ASN A 32 16.45 -14.11 -22.85
CA ASN A 32 17.57 -13.16 -22.93
C ASN A 32 17.18 -11.89 -23.73
N SER A 33 15.89 -11.65 -23.94
CA SER A 33 15.39 -10.47 -24.65
C SER A 33 14.08 -9.96 -24.03
N LEU A 34 13.76 -8.71 -24.34
CA LEU A 34 12.47 -8.07 -24.11
C LEU A 34 11.80 -7.79 -25.45
N LYS A 35 10.56 -8.23 -25.60
CA LYS A 35 9.69 -7.90 -26.73
C LYS A 35 8.80 -6.74 -26.35
N VAL A 36 8.86 -5.65 -27.10
CA VAL A 36 8.08 -4.43 -26.89
C VAL A 36 7.14 -4.24 -28.08
N SER A 37 5.83 -4.33 -27.86
CA SER A 37 4.79 -4.06 -28.85
C SER A 37 4.07 -2.73 -28.56
N GLY A 38 3.32 -2.21 -29.54
CA GLY A 38 2.56 -0.96 -29.36
C GLY A 38 3.39 0.31 -29.58
N VAL A 39 4.61 0.16 -30.09
CA VAL A 39 5.56 1.22 -30.39
C VAL A 39 5.86 1.28 -31.90
N ASP A 40 6.51 2.33 -32.37
CA ASP A 40 6.80 2.59 -33.78
C ASP A 40 8.28 3.03 -33.96
N GLU A 41 8.77 2.97 -35.19
CA GLU A 41 10.06 3.57 -35.59
C GLU A 41 9.90 5.06 -35.94
N ALA A 42 8.70 5.46 -36.39
CA ALA A 42 8.46 6.81 -36.86
C ALA A 42 8.43 7.83 -35.70
N SER A 43 9.17 8.94 -35.87
CA SER A 43 9.21 10.09 -34.95
C SER A 43 7.93 10.96 -34.99
N THR A 44 6.77 10.34 -35.11
CA THR A 44 5.49 11.05 -35.12
C THR A 44 5.12 11.45 -33.69
N GLU A 45 4.61 12.67 -33.51
CA GLU A 45 4.15 13.17 -32.20
C GLU A 45 3.07 12.26 -31.59
N GLY A 46 3.13 12.03 -30.28
CA GLY A 46 2.18 11.18 -29.55
C GLY A 46 2.35 9.67 -29.76
N VAL A 47 3.34 9.24 -30.55
CA VAL A 47 3.70 7.83 -30.73
C VAL A 47 4.79 7.43 -29.75
N PHE A 48 4.73 6.20 -29.23
CA PHE A 48 5.81 5.64 -28.42
C PHE A 48 6.88 5.04 -29.33
N VAL A 49 8.14 5.34 -29.01
CA VAL A 49 9.32 4.80 -29.69
C VAL A 49 10.18 4.06 -28.68
N VAL A 50 10.88 3.02 -29.14
CA VAL A 50 11.82 2.24 -28.33
C VAL A 50 13.25 2.50 -28.80
N THR A 51 14.16 2.75 -27.85
CA THR A 51 15.59 2.89 -28.14
C THR A 51 16.42 2.19 -27.06
N LYS A 52 17.58 1.63 -27.42
CA LYS A 52 18.55 1.11 -26.45
C LYS A 52 19.85 1.92 -26.52
N LYS A 53 20.26 2.53 -25.41
CA LYS A 53 21.54 3.26 -25.28
C LYS A 53 22.09 3.09 -23.87
N ASN A 54 23.40 2.82 -23.73
CA ASN A 54 24.10 2.74 -22.43
C ASN A 54 23.35 1.87 -21.39
N ASN A 55 22.93 0.66 -21.78
CA ASN A 55 22.16 -0.27 -20.95
C ASN A 55 20.76 0.23 -20.51
N ILE A 56 20.22 1.25 -21.18
CA ILE A 56 18.87 1.75 -20.95
C ILE A 56 18.03 1.43 -22.16
N ILE A 57 16.98 0.63 -21.95
CA ILE A 57 15.91 0.41 -22.91
C ILE A 57 14.85 1.47 -22.60
N GLU A 58 14.80 2.53 -23.41
CA GLU A 58 13.86 3.64 -23.23
C GLU A 58 12.66 3.45 -24.16
N VAL A 59 11.45 3.39 -23.57
CA VAL A 59 10.18 3.46 -24.28
C VAL A 59 9.54 4.80 -23.97
N LYS A 60 9.57 5.74 -24.90
CA LYS A 60 9.07 7.10 -24.66
C LYS A 60 8.07 7.56 -25.70
N MET A 61 7.08 8.33 -25.26
CA MET A 61 6.21 9.06 -26.17
C MET A 61 6.98 10.25 -26.78
N ASN A 62 6.92 10.40 -28.10
CA ASN A 62 7.37 11.62 -28.76
C ASN A 62 6.44 12.77 -28.37
N GLU A 63 7.01 13.84 -27.82
CA GLU A 63 6.23 14.98 -27.33
C GLU A 63 5.62 15.81 -28.47
N TYR A 64 4.52 16.48 -28.17
CA TYR A 64 3.90 17.43 -29.09
C TYR A 64 4.69 18.74 -29.13
N ALA A 65 4.92 19.28 -30.33
CA ALA A 65 5.64 20.54 -30.48
C ALA A 65 4.79 21.74 -30.01
N GLY A 66 5.26 22.40 -28.96
CA GLY A 66 4.76 23.71 -28.51
C GLY A 66 3.45 23.69 -27.72
N LYS A 67 3.25 24.76 -26.95
CA LYS A 67 2.13 24.91 -26.00
C LYS A 67 0.75 24.75 -26.65
N LYS A 68 0.57 25.22 -27.88
CA LYS A 68 -0.72 25.14 -28.60
C LYS A 68 -1.16 23.70 -28.85
N ASN A 69 -0.24 22.83 -29.30
CA ASN A 69 -0.56 21.43 -29.55
C ASN A 69 -0.88 20.71 -28.23
N TRP A 70 -0.11 20.98 -27.18
CA TRP A 70 -0.40 20.49 -25.84
C TRP A 70 -1.78 20.91 -25.32
N LEU A 71 -2.16 22.18 -25.46
CA LEU A 71 -3.47 22.68 -25.05
C LEU A 71 -4.64 22.03 -25.82
N ASN A 72 -4.40 21.53 -27.04
CA ASN A 72 -5.40 20.82 -27.83
C ASN A 72 -5.54 19.34 -27.45
N ILE A 73 -4.45 18.71 -26.97
CA ILE A 73 -4.41 17.28 -26.65
C ILE A 73 -4.82 17.00 -25.20
N LEU A 74 -4.38 17.82 -24.25
CA LEU A 74 -4.68 17.63 -22.82
C LEU A 74 -6.18 17.54 -22.49
N PRO A 75 -7.11 18.26 -23.17
CA PRO A 75 -8.54 18.08 -22.93
C PRO A 75 -9.11 16.77 -23.50
N LYS A 76 -8.41 16.13 -24.44
CA LYS A 76 -8.81 14.87 -25.10
C LYS A 76 -8.18 13.63 -24.46
N SER A 77 -7.38 13.84 -23.42
CA SER A 77 -6.77 12.83 -22.55
C SER A 77 -7.83 11.79 -22.14
N GLY A 78 -7.55 10.51 -22.36
CA GLY A 78 -8.40 9.36 -22.04
C GLY A 78 -9.16 8.75 -23.22
N THR A 79 -9.17 9.38 -24.41
CA THR A 79 -9.99 8.92 -25.56
C THR A 79 -9.32 7.88 -26.46
N GLN A 80 -7.98 7.84 -26.51
CA GLN A 80 -7.22 6.87 -27.31
C GLN A 80 -5.92 6.48 -26.60
N MET A 81 -6.02 5.68 -25.54
CA MET A 81 -4.83 5.15 -24.86
C MET A 81 -4.12 4.14 -25.76
N ARG A 82 -2.82 4.31 -25.94
CA ARG A 82 -1.99 3.31 -26.62
C ARG A 82 -1.76 2.12 -25.69
N LYS A 83 -1.95 0.92 -26.21
CA LYS A 83 -1.55 -0.31 -25.53
C LYS A 83 -0.08 -0.56 -25.82
N ILE A 84 0.72 -0.70 -24.76
CA ILE A 84 2.14 -1.06 -24.83
C ILE A 84 2.29 -2.36 -24.07
N GLU A 85 2.83 -3.38 -24.72
CA GLU A 85 3.03 -4.67 -24.08
C GLU A 85 4.50 -5.03 -24.13
N ILE A 86 5.01 -5.47 -22.98
CA ILE A 86 6.42 -5.78 -22.78
C ILE A 86 6.49 -7.17 -22.16
N TRP A 87 7.06 -8.11 -22.89
CA TRP A 87 7.21 -9.50 -22.46
C TRP A 87 8.66 -9.95 -22.59
N GLY A 88 9.15 -10.70 -21.61
CA GLY A 88 10.46 -11.34 -21.70
C GLY A 88 11.25 -11.27 -20.41
N ALA A 89 12.57 -11.30 -20.56
CA ALA A 89 13.51 -11.32 -19.44
C ALA A 89 13.41 -10.02 -18.64
N ALA A 90 12.93 -10.13 -17.40
CA ALA A 90 12.72 -8.98 -16.54
C ALA A 90 14.05 -8.30 -16.18
N VAL A 91 14.00 -6.97 -16.17
CA VAL A 91 15.08 -6.06 -15.78
C VAL A 91 14.53 -5.03 -14.80
N PRO A 92 15.38 -4.36 -14.00
CA PRO A 92 14.95 -3.18 -13.24
C PRO A 92 14.18 -2.21 -14.14
N THR A 93 12.98 -1.83 -13.71
CA THR A 93 12.02 -1.12 -14.58
C THR A 93 11.44 0.11 -13.90
N GLU A 94 11.41 1.22 -14.61
CA GLU A 94 10.79 2.47 -14.17
C GLU A 94 9.69 2.87 -15.16
N ILE A 95 8.47 3.06 -14.69
CA ILE A 95 7.32 3.46 -15.51
C ILE A 95 6.75 4.78 -14.98
N HIS A 96 6.69 5.79 -15.83
CA HIS A 96 6.13 7.11 -15.50
C HIS A 96 5.05 7.48 -16.51
N LEU A 97 3.82 7.57 -16.03
CA LEU A 97 2.66 7.99 -16.83
C LEU A 97 1.95 9.16 -16.17
N ARG A 98 1.41 10.08 -16.95
CA ARG A 98 0.42 11.03 -16.43
C ARG A 98 -0.92 10.32 -16.24
N GLY A 99 -1.34 9.51 -17.21
CA GLY A 99 -2.62 8.80 -17.17
C GLY A 99 -2.58 7.36 -17.65
N GLY A 100 -3.57 6.57 -17.27
CA GLY A 100 -3.82 5.24 -17.85
C GLY A 100 -3.66 4.08 -16.87
N SER A 101 -3.13 2.95 -17.32
CA SER A 101 -2.97 1.77 -16.47
C SER A 101 -1.63 1.09 -16.65
N VAL A 102 -1.12 0.50 -15.57
CA VAL A 102 0.06 -0.34 -15.56
C VAL A 102 -0.31 -1.68 -14.95
N VAL A 103 -0.06 -2.76 -15.68
CA VAL A 103 -0.27 -4.14 -15.22
C VAL A 103 1.05 -4.88 -15.29
N ALA A 104 1.60 -5.25 -14.14
CA ALA A 104 2.80 -6.06 -14.01
C ALA A 104 2.42 -7.49 -13.62
N GLN A 105 2.94 -8.48 -14.34
CA GLN A 105 2.71 -9.90 -14.04
C GLN A 105 4.02 -10.66 -14.04
N LYS A 106 4.29 -11.44 -12.99
CA LYS A 106 5.51 -12.28 -12.89
C LYS A 106 6.82 -11.50 -13.04
N TRP A 107 6.79 -10.18 -12.82
CA TRP A 107 7.98 -9.35 -12.91
C TRP A 107 8.84 -9.60 -11.67
N ASN A 108 10.05 -10.14 -11.88
CA ASN A 108 10.89 -10.65 -10.78
C ASN A 108 12.13 -9.78 -10.51
N LYS A 109 12.14 -8.55 -11.02
CA LYS A 109 13.15 -7.52 -10.76
C LYS A 109 12.48 -6.28 -10.18
N ASP A 110 13.30 -5.35 -9.69
CA ASP A 110 12.80 -4.11 -9.11
C ASP A 110 11.92 -3.34 -10.11
N LEU A 111 10.79 -2.85 -9.61
CA LEU A 111 9.80 -2.14 -10.39
C LEU A 111 9.38 -0.86 -9.67
N LYS A 112 9.54 0.27 -10.35
CA LYS A 112 9.06 1.57 -9.91
C LYS A 112 7.97 2.05 -10.86
N VAL A 113 6.80 2.41 -10.33
CA VAL A 113 5.67 2.90 -11.10
C VAL A 113 5.17 4.21 -10.52
N SER A 114 5.05 5.24 -11.36
CA SER A 114 4.50 6.54 -11.01
C SER A 114 3.39 6.90 -11.98
N VAL A 115 2.16 7.04 -11.50
CA VAL A 115 0.99 7.40 -12.31
C VAL A 115 0.24 8.56 -11.68
N ALA A 116 0.04 9.67 -12.40
CA ALA A 116 -0.73 10.78 -11.81
C ALA A 116 -2.22 10.45 -11.71
N GLN A 117 -2.81 9.80 -12.73
CA GLN A 117 -4.22 9.44 -12.75
C GLN A 117 -4.42 8.06 -13.40
N GLY A 118 -4.76 7.03 -12.64
CA GLY A 118 -4.86 5.71 -13.25
C GLY A 118 -4.91 4.53 -12.30
N ARG A 119 -4.66 3.35 -12.86
CA ARG A 119 -4.63 2.09 -12.12
C ARG A 119 -3.29 1.40 -12.23
N VAL A 120 -2.74 0.94 -11.12
CA VAL A 120 -1.56 0.08 -11.08
C VAL A 120 -1.95 -1.27 -10.51
N SER A 121 -1.62 -2.35 -11.21
CA SER A 121 -1.82 -3.73 -10.76
C SER A 121 -0.51 -4.51 -10.87
N SER A 122 -0.10 -5.20 -9.81
CA SER A 122 1.03 -6.11 -9.80
C SER A 122 0.59 -7.49 -9.29
N LEU A 123 0.91 -8.54 -10.04
CA LEU A 123 0.52 -9.92 -9.73
C LEU A 123 1.71 -10.87 -9.84
N ASN A 124 1.92 -11.72 -8.84
CA ASN A 124 2.99 -12.72 -8.82
C ASN A 124 4.40 -12.12 -8.98
N GLY A 125 4.64 -10.93 -8.42
CA GLY A 125 5.90 -10.21 -8.55
C GLY A 125 6.96 -10.62 -7.52
N SER A 126 8.21 -10.25 -7.77
CA SER A 126 9.27 -10.30 -6.75
C SER A 126 10.29 -9.18 -6.91
N GLY A 127 11.06 -8.92 -5.85
CA GLY A 127 12.00 -7.79 -5.78
C GLY A 127 11.36 -6.56 -5.14
N SER A 128 12.03 -5.40 -5.22
CA SER A 128 11.50 -4.16 -4.67
C SER A 128 10.42 -3.58 -5.59
N LEU A 129 9.23 -3.33 -5.05
CA LEU A 129 8.12 -2.70 -5.77
C LEU A 129 7.82 -1.33 -5.16
N ASN A 130 8.00 -0.26 -5.92
CA ASN A 130 7.71 1.12 -5.49
C ASN A 130 6.59 1.69 -6.37
N ILE A 131 5.45 2.05 -5.78
CA ILE A 131 4.27 2.54 -6.50
C ILE A 131 3.89 3.92 -5.94
N TYR A 132 3.78 4.90 -6.82
CA TYR A 132 3.25 6.22 -6.52
C TYR A 132 2.06 6.53 -7.42
N VAL A 133 0.88 6.77 -6.83
CA VAL A 133 -0.34 7.11 -7.56
C VAL A 133 -0.99 8.36 -6.97
N GLN A 134 -1.10 9.44 -7.75
CA GLN A 134 -1.76 10.64 -7.23
C GLN A 134 -3.28 10.48 -7.16
N LYS A 135 -3.92 9.86 -8.17
CA LYS A 135 -5.34 9.53 -8.15
C LYS A 135 -5.61 8.20 -8.85
N GLY A 136 -6.34 7.32 -8.18
CA GLY A 136 -6.81 6.05 -8.72
C GLY A 136 -6.37 4.84 -7.89
N ASP A 137 -6.41 3.67 -8.51
CA ASP A 137 -6.37 2.40 -7.77
C ASP A 137 -5.00 1.74 -7.82
N VAL A 138 -4.59 1.13 -6.70
CA VAL A 138 -3.41 0.28 -6.60
C VAL A 138 -3.84 -1.11 -6.15
N SER A 139 -3.40 -2.14 -6.85
CA SER A 139 -3.59 -3.54 -6.46
C SER A 139 -2.28 -4.30 -6.56
N VAL A 140 -1.84 -4.92 -5.46
CA VAL A 140 -0.67 -5.80 -5.43
C VAL A 140 -1.11 -7.13 -4.85
N SER A 141 -0.80 -8.22 -5.54
CA SER A 141 -1.15 -9.57 -5.11
C SER A 141 0.00 -10.55 -5.35
N ASP A 142 0.24 -11.42 -4.37
CA ASP A 142 1.22 -12.51 -4.44
C ASP A 142 2.64 -11.99 -4.72
N HIS A 143 3.16 -11.12 -3.85
CA HIS A 143 4.47 -10.47 -4.03
C HIS A 143 5.48 -10.95 -3.00
N VAL A 144 6.72 -11.20 -3.44
CA VAL A 144 7.85 -11.56 -2.56
C VAL A 144 8.93 -10.48 -2.63
N GLY A 145 9.16 -9.81 -1.51
CA GLY A 145 10.08 -8.68 -1.41
C GLY A 145 9.40 -7.42 -0.85
N LYS A 146 10.16 -6.33 -0.79
CA LYS A 146 9.68 -5.06 -0.24
C LYS A 146 8.65 -4.42 -1.16
N VAL A 147 7.56 -3.90 -0.58
CA VAL A 147 6.55 -3.09 -1.28
C VAL A 147 6.45 -1.73 -0.61
N ASP A 148 6.61 -0.67 -1.37
CA ASP A 148 6.34 0.71 -0.97
C ASP A 148 5.24 1.27 -1.87
N ALA A 149 4.07 1.56 -1.30
CA ALA A 149 2.90 2.02 -2.02
C ALA A 149 2.39 3.32 -1.40
N ASP A 150 2.46 4.40 -2.18
CA ASP A 150 1.96 5.71 -1.79
C ASP A 150 0.86 6.16 -2.76
N SER A 151 -0.31 6.46 -2.22
CA SER A 151 -1.43 6.97 -2.99
C SER A 151 -2.09 8.16 -2.31
N TYR A 152 -2.37 9.20 -3.09
CA TYR A 152 -3.05 10.38 -2.54
C TYR A 152 -4.57 10.20 -2.50
N SER A 153 -5.18 9.57 -3.51
CA SER A 153 -6.63 9.33 -3.51
C SER A 153 -7.01 8.09 -4.32
N GLY A 154 -7.80 7.19 -3.72
CA GLY A 154 -8.38 6.03 -4.41
C GLY A 154 -8.44 4.79 -3.54
N THR A 155 -8.42 3.61 -4.16
CA THR A 155 -8.40 2.33 -3.44
C THR A 155 -7.02 1.70 -3.52
N MET A 156 -6.47 1.27 -2.40
CA MET A 156 -5.24 0.49 -2.32
C MET A 156 -5.54 -0.90 -1.76
N ALA A 157 -5.21 -1.95 -2.49
CA ALA A 157 -5.40 -3.35 -2.10
C ALA A 157 -4.07 -4.10 -2.16
N LEU A 158 -3.57 -4.57 -1.01
CA LEU A 158 -2.29 -5.28 -0.87
C LEU A 158 -2.56 -6.68 -0.30
N LYS A 159 -2.26 -7.73 -1.06
CA LYS A 159 -2.63 -9.10 -0.72
C LYS A 159 -1.48 -10.09 -0.85
N ASN A 160 -1.35 -10.98 0.14
CA ASN A 160 -0.40 -12.08 0.14
C ASN A 160 1.03 -11.61 -0.16
N ILE A 161 1.54 -10.70 0.69
CA ILE A 161 2.88 -10.14 0.54
C ILE A 161 3.81 -10.78 1.57
N GLN A 162 4.94 -11.27 1.10
CA GLN A 162 6.02 -11.82 1.92
C GLN A 162 7.22 -10.87 1.84
N GLY A 163 7.41 -10.07 2.88
CA GLY A 163 8.36 -8.97 2.91
C GLY A 163 7.77 -7.74 3.58
N ASP A 164 8.61 -6.71 3.76
CA ASP A 164 8.20 -5.47 4.40
C ASP A 164 7.31 -4.62 3.49
N VAL A 165 6.29 -4.00 4.08
CA VAL A 165 5.30 -3.17 3.38
C VAL A 165 5.26 -1.78 4.00
N SER A 166 5.41 -0.75 3.18
CA SER A 166 5.10 0.64 3.50
C SER A 166 3.86 1.04 2.70
N ALA A 167 2.78 1.42 3.38
CA ALA A 167 1.52 1.81 2.75
C ALA A 167 1.09 3.19 3.24
N SER A 168 1.01 4.17 2.33
CA SER A 168 0.53 5.52 2.59
C SER A 168 -0.73 5.79 1.75
N LEU A 169 -1.82 6.19 2.41
CA LEU A 169 -3.05 6.59 1.73
C LEU A 169 -3.67 7.84 2.36
N PHE A 170 -3.66 8.94 1.61
CA PHE A 170 -4.24 10.18 2.11
C PHE A 170 -5.77 10.14 2.14
N SER A 171 -6.46 9.70 1.06
CA SER A 171 -7.92 9.62 1.03
C SER A 171 -8.44 8.39 0.27
N GLY A 172 -9.46 7.72 0.80
CA GLY A 172 -10.12 6.59 0.14
C GLY A 172 -10.16 5.32 0.98
N GLN A 173 -9.88 4.17 0.37
CA GLN A 173 -9.96 2.86 1.02
C GLN A 173 -8.64 2.09 0.93
N LEU A 174 -8.20 1.55 2.07
CA LEU A 174 -7.04 0.66 2.13
C LEU A 174 -7.48 -0.73 2.61
N GLN A 175 -7.07 -1.75 1.88
CA GLN A 175 -7.29 -3.14 2.23
C GLN A 175 -5.95 -3.88 2.19
N ILE A 176 -5.56 -4.46 3.32
CA ILE A 176 -4.36 -5.29 3.43
C ILE A 176 -4.80 -6.68 3.89
N GLU A 177 -4.38 -7.72 3.18
CA GLU A 177 -4.70 -9.12 3.48
C GLU A 177 -3.44 -9.99 3.46
N LYS A 178 -3.18 -10.76 4.52
CA LYS A 178 -2.08 -11.75 4.59
C LYS A 178 -0.70 -11.15 4.28
N VAL A 179 -0.26 -10.20 5.09
CA VAL A 179 1.13 -9.70 5.04
C VAL A 179 1.98 -10.42 6.07
N ARG A 180 3.18 -10.85 5.66
CA ARG A 180 4.20 -11.41 6.56
C ARG A 180 5.46 -10.56 6.49
N GLY A 181 5.80 -9.88 7.59
CA GLY A 181 6.92 -8.96 7.65
C GLY A 181 6.61 -7.75 8.53
N PHE A 182 7.34 -6.66 8.30
CA PHE A 182 7.07 -5.38 8.93
C PHE A 182 6.11 -4.54 8.08
N LEU A 183 4.99 -4.11 8.64
CA LEU A 183 4.00 -3.26 7.99
C LEU A 183 4.00 -1.86 8.60
N THR A 184 4.40 -0.86 7.83
CA THR A 184 4.22 0.57 8.15
C THR A 184 2.99 1.09 7.43
N LEU A 185 2.09 1.73 8.18
CA LEU A 185 0.85 2.29 7.68
C LEU A 185 0.73 3.77 8.04
N ALA A 186 0.47 4.63 7.05
CA ALA A 186 0.14 6.04 7.28
C ALA A 186 -1.16 6.41 6.55
N THR A 187 -2.19 6.82 7.29
CA THR A 187 -3.52 7.14 6.76
C THR A 187 -4.04 8.45 7.30
N GLN A 188 -4.70 9.25 6.46
CA GLN A 188 -5.23 10.57 6.88
C GLN A 188 -6.75 10.65 6.86
N GLN A 189 -7.39 10.49 5.70
CA GLN A 189 -8.83 10.56 5.50
C GLN A 189 -9.33 9.29 4.79
N SER A 190 -8.95 8.13 5.32
CA SER A 190 -9.21 6.84 4.67
C SER A 190 -9.74 5.78 5.63
N ASN A 191 -10.57 4.88 5.11
CA ASN A 191 -10.99 3.69 5.84
C ASN A 191 -10.06 2.53 5.50
N SER A 192 -9.47 1.95 6.54
CA SER A 192 -8.41 0.95 6.43
C SER A 192 -8.84 -0.35 7.08
N LYS A 193 -8.55 -1.46 6.39
CA LYS A 193 -8.82 -2.80 6.89
C LYS A 193 -7.59 -3.67 6.70
N ILE A 194 -7.09 -4.24 7.79
CA ILE A 194 -6.00 -5.22 7.80
C ILE A 194 -6.59 -6.56 8.27
N ASN A 195 -6.54 -7.58 7.40
CA ASN A 195 -7.05 -8.91 7.68
C ASN A 195 -5.93 -9.93 7.56
N GLN A 196 -5.61 -10.59 8.67
CA GLN A 196 -4.61 -11.65 8.74
C GLN A 196 -3.19 -11.19 8.40
N GLY A 197 -2.22 -11.67 9.16
CA GLY A 197 -0.82 -11.36 8.94
C GLY A 197 0.01 -11.75 10.13
N THR A 198 1.32 -11.71 9.96
CA THR A 198 2.29 -12.06 11.00
C THR A 198 3.44 -11.07 11.00
N GLY A 199 3.92 -10.67 12.18
CA GLY A 199 5.09 -9.80 12.32
C GLY A 199 4.76 -8.56 13.15
N THR A 200 5.08 -7.39 12.61
CA THR A 200 4.86 -6.10 13.30
C THR A 200 4.05 -5.16 12.44
N ILE A 201 3.08 -4.47 13.04
CA ILE A 201 2.42 -3.30 12.44
C ILE A 201 2.87 -2.06 13.19
N GLN A 202 3.32 -1.04 12.45
CA GLN A 202 3.39 0.34 12.90
C GLN A 202 2.37 1.16 12.13
N PHE A 203 1.48 1.88 12.82
CA PHE A 203 0.46 2.68 12.14
C PHE A 203 0.33 4.11 12.68
N GLU A 204 0.00 5.02 11.77
CA GLU A 204 -0.49 6.37 12.06
C GLU A 204 -1.84 6.55 11.38
N ASN A 205 -2.90 6.70 12.18
CA ASN A 205 -4.25 6.91 11.69
C ASN A 205 -4.74 8.33 12.00
N GLY A 206 -5.13 9.06 10.96
CA GLY A 206 -5.70 10.40 11.05
C GLY A 206 -7.16 10.40 11.51
N ARG A 207 -8.08 10.64 10.57
CA ARG A 207 -9.53 10.84 10.79
C ARG A 207 -10.42 9.65 10.41
N GLY A 208 -9.90 8.65 9.71
CA GLY A 208 -10.69 7.51 9.25
C GLY A 208 -10.74 6.34 10.24
N ALA A 209 -11.43 5.27 9.86
CA ALA A 209 -11.48 4.05 10.66
C ALA A 209 -10.36 3.07 10.26
N LEU A 210 -9.59 2.58 11.23
CA LEU A 210 -8.64 1.49 11.07
C LEU A 210 -9.20 0.24 11.74
N ASN A 211 -9.37 -0.83 10.97
CA ASN A 211 -9.85 -2.12 11.46
C ASN A 211 -8.75 -3.17 11.27
N ILE A 212 -8.29 -3.78 12.36
CA ILE A 212 -7.26 -4.83 12.34
C ILE A 212 -7.85 -6.12 12.89
N GLN A 213 -7.80 -7.21 12.12
CA GLN A 213 -8.35 -8.49 12.54
C GLN A 213 -7.38 -9.63 12.19
N GLY A 214 -7.17 -10.53 13.15
CA GLY A 214 -6.43 -11.78 12.91
C GLY A 214 -4.93 -11.58 12.65
N PHE A 215 -4.36 -10.45 13.09
CA PHE A 215 -2.92 -10.20 13.00
C PHE A 215 -2.20 -10.81 14.21
N GLN A 216 -1.16 -11.59 13.94
CA GLN A 216 -0.34 -12.26 14.96
C GLN A 216 1.00 -11.54 15.11
N GLY A 217 1.31 -11.12 16.33
CA GLY A 217 2.52 -10.35 16.64
C GLY A 217 2.19 -8.98 17.23
N ARG A 218 3.09 -8.01 17.01
CA ARG A 218 3.05 -6.70 17.68
C ARG A 218 2.36 -5.65 16.82
N MET A 219 1.48 -4.87 17.42
CA MET A 219 0.82 -3.73 16.79
C MET A 219 1.10 -2.49 17.63
N GLU A 220 1.74 -1.49 17.03
CA GLU A 220 2.04 -0.22 17.68
C GLU A 220 1.51 0.92 16.80
N GLY A 221 0.89 1.93 17.40
CA GLY A 221 0.47 3.06 16.57
C GLY A 221 -0.15 4.25 17.28
N GLN A 222 -0.40 5.26 16.45
CA GLN A 222 -0.98 6.52 16.86
C GLN A 222 -2.34 6.72 16.18
N ASN A 223 -3.31 7.24 16.92
CA ASN A 223 -4.61 7.64 16.40
C ASN A 223 -4.85 9.12 16.70
N GLN A 224 -5.20 9.93 15.70
CA GLN A 224 -5.44 11.34 15.89
C GLN A 224 -6.90 11.63 16.26
N GLU A 225 -7.84 11.38 15.36
CA GLU A 225 -9.27 11.73 15.53
C GLU A 225 -10.20 10.58 15.14
N GLY A 226 -9.70 9.61 14.37
CA GLY A 226 -10.46 8.48 13.84
C GLY A 226 -10.77 7.41 14.88
N SER A 227 -11.14 6.23 14.39
CA SER A 227 -11.37 5.06 15.24
C SER A 227 -10.40 3.94 14.91
N VAL A 228 -9.95 3.23 15.94
CA VAL A 228 -9.12 2.03 15.82
C VAL A 228 -9.90 0.87 16.43
N ASN A 229 -10.25 -0.11 15.60
CA ASN A 229 -10.90 -1.35 16.03
C ASN A 229 -9.91 -2.50 15.83
N VAL A 230 -9.52 -3.17 16.91
CA VAL A 230 -8.58 -4.29 16.87
C VAL A 230 -9.25 -5.53 17.42
N THR A 231 -9.33 -6.58 16.62
CA THR A 231 -9.68 -7.93 17.08
C THR A 231 -8.40 -8.74 17.24
N MET A 232 -7.99 -8.93 18.49
CA MET A 232 -6.71 -9.53 18.85
C MET A 232 -6.71 -11.05 18.71
N THR A 233 -5.52 -11.62 18.54
CA THR A 233 -5.27 -13.07 18.71
C THR A 233 -4.56 -13.31 20.05
N LEU A 234 -4.55 -14.56 20.54
CA LEU A 234 -4.07 -14.88 21.90
C LEU A 234 -2.65 -14.37 22.20
N ASP A 235 -1.75 -14.42 21.21
CA ASP A 235 -0.34 -14.05 21.36
C ASP A 235 -0.02 -12.63 20.85
N SER A 236 -1.04 -11.81 20.57
CA SER A 236 -0.83 -10.46 20.03
C SER A 236 -0.52 -9.43 21.12
N GLU A 237 0.26 -8.42 20.76
CA GLU A 237 0.54 -7.24 21.58
C GLU A 237 -0.01 -5.98 20.90
N LEU A 238 -0.61 -5.09 21.68
CA LEU A 238 -1.17 -3.83 21.20
C LEU A 238 -0.67 -2.65 22.05
N ASP A 239 -0.04 -1.67 21.42
CA ASP A 239 0.31 -0.36 22.01
C ASP A 239 -0.29 0.76 21.16
N VAL A 240 -1.25 1.51 21.71
CA VAL A 240 -1.91 2.61 21.01
C VAL A 240 -1.87 3.89 21.81
N LYS A 241 -1.42 4.97 21.16
CA LYS A 241 -1.55 6.34 21.65
C LYS A 241 -2.60 7.07 20.84
N ALA A 242 -3.72 7.43 21.47
CA ALA A 242 -4.79 8.17 20.83
C ALA A 242 -4.80 9.62 21.34
N LYS A 243 -4.89 10.60 20.44
CA LYS A 243 -5.25 11.96 20.82
C LYS A 243 -6.75 11.99 21.13
N SER A 244 -7.56 11.74 20.12
CA SER A 244 -9.02 11.67 20.20
C SER A 244 -9.60 10.42 19.55
N GLY A 245 -10.93 10.35 19.49
CA GLY A 245 -11.69 9.28 18.86
C GLY A 245 -11.87 8.06 19.76
N ARG A 246 -11.99 6.88 19.14
CA ARG A 246 -12.33 5.65 19.85
C ARG A 246 -11.33 4.53 19.54
N VAL A 247 -10.82 3.90 20.60
CA VAL A 247 -10.05 2.66 20.50
C VAL A 247 -10.90 1.52 21.05
N ASN A 248 -11.34 0.62 20.16
CA ASN A 248 -12.06 -0.59 20.52
C ASN A 248 -11.14 -1.79 20.36
N VAL A 249 -11.00 -2.58 21.40
CA VAL A 249 -10.18 -3.79 21.41
C VAL A 249 -11.08 -4.96 21.79
N GLN A 250 -11.26 -5.89 20.85
CA GLN A 250 -11.88 -7.18 21.11
C GLN A 250 -10.76 -8.18 21.40
N VAL A 251 -10.75 -8.72 22.61
CA VAL A 251 -9.79 -9.75 23.02
C VAL A 251 -10.41 -11.14 22.93
N PRO A 252 -9.60 -12.22 22.79
CA PRO A 252 -10.10 -13.57 22.94
C PRO A 252 -10.59 -13.82 24.37
N ALA A 253 -11.70 -14.53 24.51
CA ALA A 253 -12.19 -15.00 25.80
C ALA A 253 -11.13 -15.86 26.50
N SER A 254 -11.05 -15.76 27.82
CA SER A 254 -10.10 -16.54 28.64
C SER A 254 -8.62 -16.36 28.22
N SER A 255 -8.27 -15.22 27.63
CA SER A 255 -6.90 -14.94 27.18
C SER A 255 -5.91 -14.69 28.32
N GLY A 256 -6.38 -14.22 29.48
CA GLY A 256 -5.50 -13.79 30.56
C GLY A 256 -4.67 -12.54 30.24
N MET A 257 -5.02 -11.81 29.17
CA MET A 257 -4.26 -10.65 28.67
C MET A 257 -4.07 -9.58 29.76
N SER A 258 -2.86 -9.00 29.81
CA SER A 258 -2.59 -7.84 30.67
C SER A 258 -3.11 -6.56 30.02
N LEU A 259 -3.86 -5.78 30.80
CA LEU A 259 -4.39 -4.48 30.38
C LEU A 259 -3.73 -3.34 31.15
N ASN A 260 -3.34 -2.30 30.43
CA ASN A 260 -2.89 -1.03 30.98
C ASN A 260 -3.49 0.10 30.13
N LEU A 261 -4.59 0.65 30.62
CA LEU A 261 -5.42 1.61 29.92
C LEU A 261 -5.43 2.93 30.70
N MET A 262 -5.36 4.06 29.99
CA MET A 262 -5.38 5.39 30.58
C MET A 262 -6.06 6.37 29.62
N THR A 263 -6.93 7.24 30.15
CA THR A 263 -7.47 8.41 29.44
C THR A 263 -7.54 9.60 30.38
N VAL A 264 -7.31 10.82 29.87
CA VAL A 264 -7.38 12.05 30.69
C VAL A 264 -8.84 12.48 30.83
N GLU A 265 -9.50 12.82 29.72
CA GLU A 265 -10.87 13.36 29.71
C GLU A 265 -11.92 12.37 29.16
N GLY A 266 -11.48 11.27 28.55
CA GLY A 266 -12.37 10.30 27.90
C GLY A 266 -12.99 9.26 28.83
N GLU A 267 -13.46 8.15 28.27
CA GLU A 267 -14.09 7.05 29.02
C GLU A 267 -13.33 5.73 28.84
N ILE A 268 -13.35 4.89 29.87
CA ILE A 268 -12.82 3.53 29.81
C ILE A 268 -13.98 2.56 30.09
N VAL A 269 -14.23 1.67 29.15
CA VAL A 269 -15.21 0.58 29.27
C VAL A 269 -14.46 -0.74 29.23
N VAL A 270 -14.54 -1.50 30.31
CA VAL A 270 -13.88 -2.80 30.48
C VAL A 270 -14.87 -3.83 31.06
N PRO A 271 -14.58 -5.14 30.96
CA PRO A 271 -15.42 -6.17 31.59
C PRO A 271 -15.58 -5.97 33.11
N SER A 272 -16.69 -6.45 33.67
CA SER A 272 -17.08 -6.21 35.08
C SER A 272 -16.12 -6.77 36.14
N GLU A 273 -15.23 -7.67 35.76
CA GLU A 273 -14.14 -8.19 36.59
C GLU A 273 -13.02 -7.18 36.85
N LEU A 274 -12.96 -6.10 36.07
CA LEU A 274 -11.99 -5.01 36.22
C LEU A 274 -12.67 -3.75 36.77
N LYS A 275 -11.91 -2.99 37.56
CA LYS A 275 -12.37 -1.73 38.15
C LYS A 275 -11.63 -0.56 37.50
N VAL A 276 -12.39 0.43 37.02
CA VAL A 276 -11.84 1.71 36.56
C VAL A 276 -11.49 2.55 37.78
N THR A 277 -10.22 2.90 37.91
CA THR A 277 -9.74 3.86 38.92
C THR A 277 -9.90 5.26 38.36
N LYS A 278 -10.56 6.14 39.10
CA LYS A 278 -10.75 7.54 38.73
C LYS A 278 -9.96 8.41 39.70
N LEU A 279 -8.93 9.08 39.18
CA LEU A 279 -8.19 10.12 39.89
C LEU A 279 -8.66 11.49 39.38
N SER A 280 -8.29 12.57 40.07
CA SER A 280 -8.73 13.93 39.71
C SER A 280 -8.37 14.35 38.29
N ALA A 281 -7.29 13.79 37.72
CA ALA A 281 -6.77 14.16 36.40
C ALA A 281 -6.89 13.07 35.34
N GLU A 282 -7.23 11.83 35.70
CA GLU A 282 -7.23 10.72 34.75
C GLU A 282 -8.10 9.54 35.20
N LYS A 283 -8.52 8.73 34.22
CA LYS A 283 -9.14 7.44 34.44
C LYS A 283 -8.16 6.36 33.97
N SER A 284 -7.99 5.31 34.75
CA SER A 284 -7.06 4.24 34.43
C SER A 284 -7.56 2.86 34.83
N VAL A 285 -7.06 1.85 34.12
CA VAL A 285 -7.25 0.43 34.44
C VAL A 285 -5.90 -0.26 34.31
N ARG A 286 -5.49 -0.95 35.37
CA ARG A 286 -4.35 -1.87 35.34
C ARG A 286 -4.80 -3.20 35.92
N GLY A 287 -4.61 -4.28 35.17
CA GLY A 287 -5.02 -5.60 35.62
C GLY A 287 -4.81 -6.67 34.55
N ARG A 288 -5.39 -7.83 34.79
CA ARG A 288 -5.43 -8.92 33.81
C ARG A 288 -6.87 -9.38 33.64
N LEU A 289 -7.20 -9.77 32.42
CA LEU A 289 -8.45 -10.48 32.14
C LEU A 289 -8.39 -11.90 32.73
N ARG A 290 -9.56 -12.53 32.93
CA ARG A 290 -9.63 -13.95 33.26
C ARG A 290 -9.05 -14.78 32.12
N GLY A 291 -8.41 -15.90 32.48
CA GLY A 291 -7.86 -16.84 31.52
C GLY A 291 -6.58 -17.51 31.97
N ASP A 292 -6.44 -18.78 31.59
CA ASP A 292 -5.30 -19.63 31.97
C ASP A 292 -4.11 -19.45 31.04
N ALA A 293 -4.34 -18.90 29.85
CA ALA A 293 -3.30 -18.73 28.83
C ALA A 293 -2.26 -17.67 29.25
N GLN A 294 -2.70 -16.59 29.93
CA GLN A 294 -1.85 -15.46 30.37
C GLN A 294 -0.97 -14.90 29.23
N ARG A 295 -1.55 -14.70 28.05
CA ARG A 295 -0.82 -14.31 26.83
C ARG A 295 -1.26 -12.96 26.30
N GLY A 296 -0.34 -12.25 25.66
CA GLY A 296 -0.61 -10.96 25.02
C GLY A 296 -0.75 -9.79 25.99
N SER A 297 -0.76 -8.58 25.43
CA SER A 297 -0.90 -7.36 26.21
C SER A 297 -1.63 -6.26 25.43
N VAL A 298 -2.38 -5.44 26.16
CA VAL A 298 -3.09 -4.27 25.65
C VAL A 298 -2.67 -3.05 26.44
N PHE A 299 -1.98 -2.17 25.76
CA PHE A 299 -1.52 -0.89 26.25
C PHE A 299 -2.21 0.21 25.44
N VAL A 300 -3.07 1.03 26.07
CA VAL A 300 -3.76 2.14 25.39
C VAL A 300 -3.73 3.40 26.25
N ARG A 301 -3.20 4.49 25.70
CA ARG A 301 -3.28 5.84 26.28
C ARG A 301 -4.12 6.73 25.38
N SER A 302 -5.03 7.50 25.96
CA SER A 302 -5.81 8.50 25.24
C SER A 302 -5.80 9.86 25.94
N GLN A 303 -5.92 10.96 25.19
CA GLN A 303 -6.14 12.28 25.77
C GLN A 303 -7.64 12.50 26.06
N ASP A 304 -8.49 12.52 25.03
CA ASP A 304 -9.93 12.81 25.18
C ASP A 304 -10.86 11.71 24.61
N GLY A 305 -10.30 10.55 24.25
CA GLY A 305 -11.01 9.48 23.55
C GLY A 305 -11.59 8.37 24.44
N THR A 306 -12.52 7.61 23.87
CA THR A 306 -13.10 6.42 24.51
C THR A 306 -12.21 5.19 24.24
N ILE A 307 -11.87 4.47 25.30
CA ILE A 307 -11.21 3.17 25.24
C ILE A 307 -12.23 2.10 25.64
N SER A 308 -12.52 1.15 24.75
CA SER A 308 -13.37 0.00 25.06
C SER A 308 -12.59 -1.28 24.86
N VAL A 309 -12.51 -2.12 25.90
CA VAL A 309 -11.99 -3.49 25.80
C VAL A 309 -13.14 -4.44 26.09
N LYS A 310 -13.35 -5.41 25.21
CA LYS A 310 -14.41 -6.44 25.30
C LYS A 310 -13.84 -7.82 25.10
#